data_AF-A0A0S7ELN8-F1
#
_entry.id   AF-A0A0S7ELN8-F1
#
_cell.length_a   1.000
_cell.length_b   1.000
_cell.length_c   1.000
_cell.angle_alpha   90.00
_cell.angle_beta   90.00
_cell.angle_gamma   90.00
#
_symmetry.space_group_name_H-M   'P 1'
#
loop_
_entity.id
_entity.type
_entity.pdbx_description
1 polymer ?
#
loop_
_entity_poly.entity_id
_entity_poly.type
_entity_poly.pdbx_seq_one_letter_code
_entity_poly.pdbx_strand_id
1 'polypeptide(L)'
;SSKMITLDSVYFQAGSRVRCAARAVNSNGEEGLELSSPIVTISQEEGMCQPRKLGTVGAEPFSAKLRYTGADDPKHPNLIKVTITMPHIDGMLPVRSTRPL
;
A
#
# COMPACT_ATOMS: atom_id res chain seq x y z
N SER A 1 -9.15 11.09 31.84
CA SER A 1 -9.46 10.28 30.65
C SER A 1 -8.73 10.89 29.46
N SER A 2 -7.51 10.43 29.18
CA SER A 2 -6.80 10.82 27.96
C SER A 2 -7.51 10.14 26.80
N LYS A 3 -8.21 10.91 25.96
CA LYS A 3 -8.70 10.42 24.67
C LYS A 3 -7.53 9.77 23.95
N MET A 4 -7.65 8.49 23.65
CA MET A 4 -6.71 7.75 22.82
C MET A 4 -6.75 8.42 21.43
N ILE A 5 -5.79 9.31 21.15
CA ILE A 5 -5.62 9.89 19.83
C ILE A 5 -4.90 8.80 19.03
N THR A 6 -5.66 8.01 18.28
CA THR A 6 -5.09 7.11 17.29
C THR A 6 -4.48 7.98 16.20
N LEU A 7 -3.15 7.94 16.06
CA LEU A 7 -2.46 8.58 14.94
C LEU A 7 -2.79 7.77 13.68
N ASP A 8 -3.65 8.31 12.81
CA ASP A 8 -4.07 7.65 11.57
C ASP A 8 -2.91 7.48 10.57
N SER A 9 -1.84 8.29 10.69
CA SER A 9 -0.63 8.15 9.87
C SER A 9 0.55 8.95 10.40
N VAL A 10 1.77 8.48 10.10
CA VAL A 10 3.03 9.20 10.30
C VAL A 10 3.78 9.21 8.97
N TYR A 11 4.18 10.40 8.52
CA TYR A 11 4.92 10.57 7.27
C TYR A 11 6.42 10.62 7.55
N PHE A 12 7.20 9.89 6.76
CA PHE A 12 8.66 9.90 6.84
C PHE A 12 9.24 10.42 5.54
N GLN A 13 10.28 11.25 5.63
CA GLN A 13 11.04 11.69 4.46
C GLN A 13 12.03 10.61 4.03
N ALA A 14 12.40 10.60 2.74
CA ALA A 14 13.55 9.87 2.25
C ALA A 14 14.80 10.09 3.13
N GLY A 15 15.55 9.02 3.42
CA GLY A 15 16.66 9.04 4.37
C GLY A 15 16.29 8.88 5.84
N SER A 16 15.00 8.87 6.19
CA SER A 16 14.56 8.58 7.56
C SER A 16 14.96 7.15 7.96
N ARG A 17 15.30 6.96 9.22
CA ARG A 17 15.63 5.65 9.79
C ARG A 17 14.46 5.14 10.60
N VAL A 18 13.96 3.96 10.26
CA VAL A 18 12.79 3.33 10.89
C VAL A 18 13.15 1.97 11.46
N ARG A 19 12.51 1.59 12.57
CA ARG A 19 12.55 0.23 13.11
C ARG A 19 11.20 -0.11 13.73
N CYS A 20 10.84 -1.37 13.69
CA CYS A 20 9.68 -1.89 14.40
C CYS A 20 10.12 -2.39 15.78
N ALA A 21 9.37 -2.07 16.82
CA ALA A 21 9.46 -2.69 18.13
C ALA A 21 8.08 -3.24 18.49
N ALA A 22 8.04 -4.50 18.91
CA ALA A 22 6.81 -5.18 19.27
C ALA A 22 6.97 -5.84 20.64
N ARG A 23 5.90 -5.79 21.42
CA ARG A 23 5.83 -6.37 22.77
C ARG A 23 4.54 -7.18 22.86
N ALA A 24 4.69 -8.45 23.20
CA ALA A 24 3.53 -9.31 23.44
C ALA A 24 2.87 -8.91 24.77
N VAL A 25 1.54 -8.97 24.83
CA VAL A 25 0.78 -8.77 26.06
C VAL A 25 -0.11 -10.00 26.23
N ASN A 26 -0.05 -10.65 27.38
CA ASN A 26 -0.88 -11.83 27.65
C ASN A 26 -2.31 -11.44 28.04
N SER A 27 -3.20 -12.42 28.19
CA SER A 27 -4.61 -12.20 28.57
C SER A 27 -4.78 -11.54 29.94
N ASN A 28 -3.76 -11.62 30.81
CA ASN A 28 -3.75 -11.01 32.13
C ASN A 28 -3.22 -9.57 32.10
N GLY A 29 -2.87 -9.05 30.92
CA GLY A 29 -2.30 -7.72 30.74
C GLY A 29 -0.80 -7.64 31.05
N GLU A 30 -0.14 -8.78 31.27
CA GLU A 30 1.29 -8.81 31.56
C GLU A 30 2.10 -8.68 30.27
N GLU A 31 3.06 -7.77 30.32
CA GLU A 31 3.93 -7.45 29.21
C GLU A 31 5.09 -8.46 29.09
N GLY A 32 5.26 -9.01 27.89
CA GLY A 32 6.39 -9.86 27.53
C GLY A 32 7.64 -9.07 27.16
N LEU A 33 8.66 -9.79 26.68
CA LEU A 33 9.90 -9.20 26.21
C LEU A 33 9.67 -8.37 24.93
N GLU A 34 10.23 -7.17 24.88
CA GLU A 34 10.21 -6.33 23.69
C GLU A 34 11.23 -6.83 22.67
N LEU A 35 10.76 -7.08 21.45
CA LEU A 35 11.59 -7.46 20.32
C LEU A 35 11.63 -6.33 19.32
N SER A 36 12.81 -6.02 18.83
CA SER A 36 13.00 -4.96 17.84
C SER A 36 13.62 -5.48 16.57
N SER A 37 13.13 -5.00 15.43
CA SER A 37 13.75 -5.25 14.15
C SER A 37 15.09 -4.52 14.02
N PRO A 38 15.91 -4.90 13.04
CA PRO A 38 16.98 -4.06 12.53
C PRO A 38 16.44 -2.69 12.08
N ILE A 39 17.32 -1.68 12.10
CA ILE A 39 17.01 -0.34 11.60
C ILE A 39 17.17 -0.32 10.08
N VAL A 40 16.17 0.18 9.38
CA VAL A 40 16.17 0.33 7.92
C VAL A 40 16.10 1.82 7.56
N THR A 41 16.83 2.23 6.53
CA THR A 41 16.80 3.60 6.00
C THR A 41 15.86 3.66 4.79
N ILE A 42 14.93 4.61 4.79
CA ILE A 42 14.05 4.86 3.64
C ILE A 42 14.90 5.34 2.46
N SER A 43 14.74 4.69 1.30
CA SER A 43 15.51 5.00 0.09
C SER A 43 15.40 6.47 -0.30
N GLN A 44 16.53 7.05 -0.73
CA GLN A 44 16.58 8.40 -1.29
C GLN A 44 16.40 8.43 -2.81
N GLU A 45 16.62 7.28 -3.45
CA GLU A 45 16.68 7.17 -4.92
C GLU A 45 15.44 6.43 -5.46
N GLU A 46 14.98 5.42 -4.73
CA GLU A 46 13.83 4.60 -5.12
C GLU A 46 12.56 5.11 -4.43
N GLY A 47 11.82 5.98 -5.12
CA GLY A 47 10.49 6.42 -4.71
C GLY A 47 9.39 5.60 -5.41
N MET A 48 8.41 5.11 -4.65
CA MET A 48 7.22 4.43 -5.20
C MET A 48 6.17 5.41 -5.77
N CYS A 49 6.33 6.72 -5.54
CA CYS A 49 5.36 7.73 -5.96
C CYS A 49 5.71 8.30 -7.35
N GLN A 50 4.82 8.15 -8.33
CA GLN A 50 4.96 8.81 -9.62
C GLN A 50 4.86 10.35 -9.47
N PRO A 51 5.72 11.13 -10.12
CA PRO A 51 5.67 12.59 -10.04
C PRO A 51 4.40 13.15 -10.70
N ARG A 52 3.55 13.83 -9.93
CA ARG A 52 2.36 14.54 -10.42
C ARG A 52 2.75 15.86 -11.11
N LYS A 53 3.18 15.80 -12.37
CA LYS A 53 3.04 16.98 -13.23
C LYS A 53 1.63 17.00 -13.80
N LEU A 54 0.74 17.76 -13.17
CA LEU A 54 -0.58 18.12 -13.71
C LEU A 54 -0.40 18.59 -15.16
N GLY A 55 -1.08 17.92 -16.11
CA GLY A 55 -1.01 18.25 -17.54
C GLY A 55 0.03 17.48 -18.37
N THR A 56 0.71 16.48 -17.81
CA THR A 56 1.53 15.55 -18.61
C THR A 56 0.74 14.30 -19.01
N VAL A 57 0.95 13.79 -20.22
CA VAL A 57 0.35 12.54 -20.71
C VAL A 57 0.77 11.41 -19.76
N GLY A 58 -0.21 10.75 -19.12
CA GLY A 58 0.04 9.71 -18.09
C GLY A 58 -0.13 10.19 -16.64
N ALA A 59 -0.55 11.43 -16.39
CA ALA A 59 -0.89 11.94 -15.05
C ALA A 59 -2.27 11.46 -14.53
N GLU A 60 -2.96 10.60 -15.28
CA GLU A 60 -4.26 10.05 -14.92
C GLU A 60 -4.09 9.01 -13.80
N PRO A 61 -4.93 9.04 -12.75
CA PRO A 61 -4.80 8.15 -11.59
C PRO A 61 -5.12 6.68 -11.90
N PHE A 62 -5.52 6.39 -13.14
CA PHE A 62 -5.70 5.06 -13.70
C PHE A 62 -5.63 5.11 -15.23
N SER A 63 -5.29 3.99 -15.85
CA SER A 63 -5.37 3.82 -17.31
C SER A 63 -6.44 2.80 -17.66
N ALA A 64 -7.35 3.13 -18.56
CA ALA A 64 -8.36 2.21 -19.07
C ALA A 64 -8.08 1.83 -20.52
N LYS A 65 -8.15 0.54 -20.85
CA LYS A 65 -8.06 0.00 -22.22
C LYS A 65 -9.32 -0.77 -22.54
N LEU A 66 -9.92 -0.50 -23.69
CA LEU A 66 -11.10 -1.18 -24.19
C LEU A 66 -10.72 -1.97 -25.44
N ARG A 67 -10.96 -3.29 -25.43
CA ARG A 67 -10.63 -4.17 -26.55
C ARG A 67 -11.80 -5.11 -26.83
N TYR A 68 -12.20 -5.22 -28.10
CA TYR A 68 -13.12 -6.27 -28.53
C TYR A 68 -12.37 -7.60 -28.61
N THR A 69 -12.87 -8.66 -27.98
CA THR A 69 -12.18 -9.94 -27.89
C THR A 69 -12.32 -10.80 -29.15
N GLY A 70 -13.17 -10.47 -30.11
CA GLY A 70 -13.29 -11.23 -31.37
C GLY A 70 -13.79 -12.67 -31.15
N ALA A 71 -14.08 -13.38 -32.25
CA ALA A 71 -14.59 -14.75 -32.16
C ALA A 71 -13.51 -15.77 -31.74
N ASP A 72 -12.24 -15.42 -31.92
CA ASP A 72 -11.09 -16.30 -31.72
C ASP A 72 -10.55 -16.28 -30.27
N ASP A 73 -11.10 -15.46 -29.37
CA ASP A 73 -10.69 -15.47 -27.96
C ASP A 73 -11.21 -16.75 -27.28
N PRO A 74 -10.30 -17.61 -26.76
CA PRO A 74 -10.67 -18.95 -26.30
C PRO A 74 -11.44 -18.95 -24.98
N LYS A 75 -11.53 -17.82 -24.26
CA LYS A 75 -12.22 -17.73 -22.96
C LYS A 75 -13.44 -16.82 -23.02
N HIS A 76 -13.38 -15.74 -23.78
CA HIS A 76 -14.42 -14.71 -23.81
C HIS A 76 -14.68 -14.21 -25.23
N PRO A 77 -15.21 -15.04 -26.15
CA PRO A 77 -15.43 -14.64 -27.54
C PRO A 77 -16.53 -13.58 -27.68
N ASN A 78 -16.36 -12.66 -28.62
CA ASN A 78 -17.33 -11.61 -29.02
C ASN A 78 -17.77 -10.66 -27.88
N LEU A 79 -16.89 -10.35 -26.94
CA LEU A 79 -17.17 -9.44 -25.84
C LEU A 79 -16.30 -8.18 -25.89
N ILE A 80 -16.73 -7.14 -25.18
CA ILE A 80 -15.91 -5.96 -24.92
C ILE A 80 -15.14 -6.21 -23.62
N LYS A 81 -13.82 -6.32 -23.72
CA LYS A 81 -12.93 -6.42 -22.57
C LYS A 81 -12.47 -5.03 -22.16
N VAL A 82 -12.89 -4.63 -20.97
CA VAL A 82 -12.43 -3.41 -20.30
C VAL A 82 -11.32 -3.81 -19.32
N THR A 83 -10.15 -3.19 -19.45
CA THR A 83 -9.01 -3.37 -18.54
C THR A 83 -8.71 -2.04 -17.88
N ILE A 84 -8.77 -1.99 -16.54
CA ILE A 84 -8.47 -0.79 -15.76
C ILE A 84 -7.20 -1.08 -14.94
N THR A 85 -6.18 -0.25 -15.11
CA THR A 85 -4.94 -0.31 -14.34
C THR A 85 -4.89 0.90 -13.42
N MET A 86 -5.02 0.67 -12.11
CA MET A 86 -4.91 1.71 -11.08
C MET A 86 -3.55 1.60 -10.39
N PRO A 87 -2.61 2.55 -10.59
CA PRO A 87 -1.41 2.64 -9.77
C PRO A 87 -1.78 2.98 -8.32
N HIS A 88 -1.12 2.32 -7.37
CA HIS A 88 -1.28 2.60 -5.94
C HIS A 88 -0.53 3.89 -5.58
N ILE A 89 -1.22 4.91 -5.06
CA ILE A 89 -0.73 6.30 -5.08
C ILE A 89 -0.03 6.72 -3.78
N ASP A 90 -0.13 5.93 -2.72
CA ASP A 90 0.32 6.30 -1.36
C ASP A 90 1.16 5.20 -0.67
N GLY A 91 1.51 4.12 -1.37
CA GLY A 91 2.25 3.00 -0.78
C GLY A 91 1.47 2.20 0.28
N MET A 92 0.15 2.39 0.46
CA MET A 92 -0.63 1.55 1.37
C MET A 92 -0.87 0.16 0.76
N LEU A 93 -0.03 -0.82 1.06
CA LEU A 93 -0.49 -2.20 0.93
C LEU A 93 -1.61 -2.40 1.98
N PRO A 94 -2.86 -2.72 1.60
CA PRO A 94 -3.90 -2.99 2.59
C PRO A 94 -3.58 -4.30 3.29
N VAL A 95 -2.81 -4.23 4.38
CA VAL A 95 -2.61 -5.37 5.27
C VAL A 95 -3.84 -5.47 6.16
N ARG A 96 -4.92 -6.04 5.61
CA ARG A 96 -6.00 -6.57 6.46
C ARG A 96 -5.51 -7.90 7.04
N SER A 97 -5.28 -7.95 8.35
CA SER A 97 -5.25 -9.22 9.06
C SER A 97 -6.60 -9.91 8.87
N THR A 98 -6.61 -11.07 8.21
CA THR A 98 -7.77 -11.96 8.13
C THR A 98 -7.84 -12.91 9.32
N ARG A 99 -6.93 -12.78 10.29
CA ARG A 99 -6.98 -13.59 11.52
C ARG A 99 -7.74 -12.85 12.61
N PRO A 100 -8.72 -13.50 13.26
CA PRO A 100 -9.34 -12.96 14.46
C PRO A 100 -8.29 -12.81 15.56
N LEU A 101 -8.39 -11.71 16.31
CA LEU A 101 -7.68 -11.51 17.58
C LEU A 101 -8.29 -12.40 18.66
#